data_AF-A0A317DQU7-F1
#
_entry.id   AF-A0A317DQU7-F1
#
_cell.length_a   1.000
_cell.length_b   1.000
_cell.length_c   1.000
_cell.angle_alpha   90.00
_cell.angle_beta   90.00
_cell.angle_gamma   90.00
#
_symmetry.space_group_name_H-M   'P 1'
#
loop_
_entity.id
_entity.type
_entity.pdbx_description
1 polymer ?
#
loop_
_entity_poly.entity_id
_entity_poly.type
_entity_poly.pdbx_seq_one_letter_code
_entity_poly.pdbx_strand_id
1 'polypeptide(L)'
;MALTNRPRTVSGYGTAAGTGTLAALLLVGVGGSPAYVGWVQAHTDPNGAGGWFLRLLAWPAWRLHSDDPAHGVFATDLRAVLMVILAAALLYLLPASQVARVQGSVSQFFSGWAAYVLAGGFTGLLAALLGPDGSLLAAFQAASTGATYGFFAGWIVGAASLGGRA
;
A
#
# COMPACT_ATOMS: atom_id res chain seq x y z
N MET A 1 -18.23 4.29 52.74
CA MET A 1 -18.20 4.89 51.38
C MET A 1 -16.80 4.72 50.83
N ALA A 2 -16.59 3.78 49.90
CA ALA A 2 -15.29 3.53 49.28
C ALA A 2 -15.29 4.18 47.88
N LEU A 3 -14.56 5.28 47.71
CA LEU A 3 -14.25 5.86 46.42
C LEU A 3 -12.91 5.27 45.95
N THR A 4 -12.96 4.20 45.16
CA THR A 4 -11.79 3.72 44.42
C THR A 4 -11.76 4.39 43.06
N ASN A 5 -11.04 5.50 42.97
CA ASN A 5 -10.67 6.14 41.72
C ASN A 5 -9.61 5.28 41.02
N ARG A 6 -10.00 4.48 40.02
CA ARG A 6 -9.04 3.83 39.12
C ARG A 6 -8.66 4.80 38.00
N PRO A 7 -7.37 5.12 37.79
CA PRO A 7 -6.95 5.86 36.62
C PRO A 7 -7.26 5.02 35.38
N ARG A 8 -8.09 5.57 34.48
CA ARG A 8 -8.24 5.04 33.12
C ARG A 8 -6.91 5.24 32.40
N THR A 9 -6.08 4.20 32.38
CA THR A 9 -5.05 4.06 31.36
C THR A 9 -5.74 4.03 30.00
N VAL A 10 -5.60 5.11 29.24
CA VAL A 10 -5.99 5.14 27.83
C VAL A 10 -5.01 4.24 27.10
N SER A 11 -5.34 2.94 27.05
CA SER A 11 -4.71 1.99 26.15
C SER A 11 -5.07 2.41 24.73
N GLY A 12 -4.12 2.99 24.00
CA GLY A 12 -4.27 3.27 22.58
C GLY A 12 -4.50 1.96 21.84
N TYR A 13 -5.76 1.66 21.53
CA TYR A 13 -6.13 0.53 20.70
C TYR A 13 -5.63 0.76 19.27
N GLY A 14 -4.45 0.23 18.95
CA GLY A 14 -3.99 0.09 17.57
C GLY A 14 -4.86 -0.96 16.89
N THR A 15 -5.88 -0.55 16.14
CA THR A 15 -6.68 -1.49 15.35
C THR A 15 -5.77 -2.19 14.34
N ALA A 16 -6.01 -3.47 14.06
CA ALA A 16 -5.31 -4.21 13.02
C ALA A 16 -5.30 -3.49 11.66
N ALA A 17 -6.35 -2.72 11.38
CA ALA A 17 -6.44 -1.85 10.21
C ALA A 17 -5.46 -0.66 10.28
N GLY A 18 -5.26 -0.07 11.47
CA GLY A 18 -4.32 1.02 11.70
C GLY A 18 -2.86 0.61 11.47
N THR A 19 -2.45 -0.56 11.95
CA THR A 19 -1.07 -1.06 11.74
C THR A 19 -0.83 -1.44 10.28
N GLY A 20 -1.81 -2.06 9.61
CA GLY A 20 -1.76 -2.33 8.17
C GLY A 20 -1.66 -1.04 7.34
N THR A 21 -2.41 0.00 7.73
CA THR A 21 -2.39 1.30 7.04
C THR A 21 -1.04 2.00 7.21
N LEU A 22 -0.44 1.95 8.41
CA LEU A 22 0.91 2.48 8.62
C LEU A 22 1.95 1.73 7.78
N ALA A 23 1.85 0.41 7.68
CA ALA A 23 2.73 -0.37 6.82
C ALA A 23 2.59 0.00 5.34
N ALA A 24 1.36 0.22 4.86
CA ALA A 24 1.11 0.70 3.50
C ALA A 24 1.71 2.10 3.26
N LEU A 25 1.59 3.01 4.24
CA LEU A 25 2.20 4.34 4.19
C LEU A 25 3.72 4.25 4.10
N LEU A 26 4.35 3.39 4.90
CA LEU A 26 5.79 3.18 4.88
C LEU A 26 6.27 2.56 3.55
N LEU A 27 5.52 1.60 3.01
CA LEU A 27 5.81 0.99 1.72
C LEU A 27 5.80 2.01 0.58
N VAL A 28 4.77 2.86 0.54
CA VAL A 28 4.67 3.91 -0.49
C VAL A 28 5.67 5.03 -0.25
N GLY A 29 5.85 5.44 1.01
CA GLY A 29 6.78 6.51 1.38
C GLY A 29 8.23 6.15 1.11
N VAL A 30 8.69 4.98 1.55
CA VAL A 30 10.08 4.53 1.39
C VAL A 30 10.32 3.97 -0.01
N GLY A 31 9.49 3.02 -0.43
CA GLY A 31 9.62 2.35 -1.73
C GLY A 31 9.38 3.30 -2.90
N GLY A 32 8.47 4.26 -2.76
CA GLY A 32 8.22 5.28 -3.79
C GLY A 32 9.21 6.45 -3.79
N SER A 33 10.11 6.56 -2.80
CA SER A 33 10.97 7.73 -2.67
C SER A 33 11.96 7.87 -3.85
N PRO A 34 12.20 9.10 -4.36
CA PRO A 34 13.17 9.33 -5.44
C PRO A 34 14.57 8.81 -5.11
N ALA A 35 14.98 8.88 -3.84
CA ALA A 35 16.27 8.38 -3.37
C ALA A 35 16.36 6.86 -3.48
N TYR A 36 15.31 6.13 -3.07
CA TYR A 36 15.26 4.67 -3.22
C TYR A 36 15.21 4.24 -4.68
N VAL A 37 14.37 4.89 -5.50
CA VAL A 37 14.25 4.62 -6.94
C VAL A 37 15.61 4.82 -7.63
N GLY A 38 16.28 5.95 -7.37
CA GLY A 38 17.60 6.24 -7.93
C GLY A 38 18.67 5.23 -7.47
N TRP A 39 18.64 4.85 -6.19
CA TRP A 39 19.58 3.86 -5.66
C TRP A 39 19.39 2.48 -6.32
N VAL A 40 18.16 1.98 -6.42
CA VAL A 40 17.85 0.67 -7.03
C VAL A 40 18.22 0.65 -8.52
N GLN A 41 17.98 1.74 -9.24
CA GLN A 41 18.35 1.84 -10.65
C GLN A 41 19.87 1.80 -10.85
N ALA A 42 20.63 2.42 -9.94
CA ALA A 42 22.08 2.50 -10.04
C ALA A 42 22.82 1.26 -9.49
N HIS A 43 22.26 0.56 -8.50
CA HIS A 43 22.96 -0.48 -7.74
C HIS A 43 22.38 -1.89 -7.90
N THR A 44 21.38 -2.10 -8.75
CA THR A 44 20.77 -3.43 -8.88
C THR A 44 20.62 -3.92 -10.31
N ASP A 45 21.03 -5.17 -10.54
CA ASP A 45 20.91 -5.86 -11.83
C ASP A 45 19.43 -6.13 -12.17
N PRO A 46 18.89 -5.60 -13.28
CA PRO A 46 17.50 -5.84 -13.69
C PRO A 46 17.20 -7.31 -14.03
N ASN A 47 18.21 -8.12 -14.37
CA ASN A 47 18.02 -9.52 -14.74
C ASN A 47 18.11 -10.47 -13.54
N GLY A 48 18.53 -9.97 -12.36
CA GLY A 48 18.55 -10.73 -11.12
C GLY A 48 17.19 -10.70 -10.43
N ALA A 49 16.77 -11.83 -9.84
CA ALA A 49 15.51 -11.92 -9.09
C ALA A 49 15.40 -10.89 -7.95
N GLY A 50 16.52 -10.64 -7.24
CA GLY A 50 16.58 -9.61 -6.19
C GLY A 50 16.43 -8.19 -6.75
N GLY A 51 17.02 -7.91 -7.91
CA GLY A 51 16.88 -6.61 -8.56
C GLY A 51 15.52 -6.35 -9.14
N TRP A 52 14.89 -7.39 -9.69
CA TRP A 52 13.50 -7.32 -10.09
C TRP A 52 12.58 -6.98 -8.90
N PHE A 53 12.76 -7.64 -7.74
CA PHE A 53 11.94 -7.37 -6.56
C PHE A 53 12.18 -5.97 -5.96
N LEU A 54 13.44 -5.52 -5.89
CA LEU A 54 13.76 -4.17 -5.41
C LEU A 54 13.18 -3.09 -6.32
N ARG A 55 13.16 -3.33 -7.64
CA ARG A 55 12.49 -2.46 -8.62
C ARG A 55 10.96 -2.53 -8.52
N LEU A 56 10.41 -3.69 -8.17
CA LEU A 56 8.99 -3.84 -7.90
C LEU A 56 8.58 -2.98 -6.70
N LEU A 57 9.38 -2.96 -5.62
CA LEU A 57 9.17 -2.07 -4.47
C LEU A 57 9.20 -0.58 -4.84
N ALA A 58 9.89 -0.23 -5.92
CA ALA A 58 9.94 1.11 -6.48
C ALA A 58 8.71 1.48 -7.35
N TRP A 59 7.76 0.55 -7.54
CA TRP A 59 6.58 0.79 -8.36
C TRP A 59 5.73 2.00 -7.93
N PRO A 60 5.45 2.29 -6.64
CA PRO A 60 4.70 3.47 -6.24
C PRO A 60 5.56 4.75 -6.25
N ALA A 61 6.55 4.83 -7.15
CA ALA A 61 7.41 6.00 -7.33
C ALA A 61 6.56 7.27 -7.42
N TRP A 62 6.91 8.26 -6.59
CA TRP A 62 6.38 9.62 -6.54
C TRP A 62 7.51 10.63 -6.79
N ARG A 63 7.19 11.83 -7.25
CA ARG A 63 8.16 12.89 -7.55
C ARG A 63 7.63 14.22 -7.05
N LEU A 64 8.14 14.71 -5.92
CA LEU A 64 7.76 16.01 -5.36
C LEU A 64 8.24 17.23 -6.19
N HIS A 65 9.11 17.02 -7.18
CA HIS A 65 9.66 18.09 -8.02
C HIS A 65 9.77 17.62 -9.48
N SER A 66 9.26 18.43 -10.40
CA SER A 66 9.55 18.31 -11.83
C SER A 66 10.38 19.49 -12.28
N ASP A 67 11.58 19.22 -12.75
CA ASP A 67 12.33 20.14 -13.62
C ASP A 67 11.80 20.09 -15.08
N ASP A 68 10.89 19.15 -15.38
CA ASP A 68 10.37 18.89 -16.72
C ASP A 68 8.83 19.10 -16.80
N PRO A 69 8.36 20.15 -17.50
CA PRO A 69 6.93 20.45 -17.66
C PRO A 69 6.14 19.43 -18.49
N ALA A 70 6.82 18.58 -19.28
CA ALA A 70 6.18 17.68 -20.24
C ALA A 70 5.63 16.39 -19.61
N HIS A 71 6.15 15.97 -18.46
CA HIS A 71 5.67 14.79 -17.72
C HIS A 71 5.18 15.25 -16.35
N GLY A 72 3.91 15.62 -16.30
CA GLY A 72 3.30 16.24 -15.12
C GLY A 72 3.52 15.43 -13.84
N VAL A 73 4.16 16.06 -12.86
CA VAL A 73 4.20 15.72 -11.42
C VAL A 73 2.93 15.01 -10.96
N PHE A 74 1.80 15.54 -11.44
CA PHE A 74 0.45 15.10 -11.12
C PHE A 74 0.21 13.61 -11.33
N ALA A 75 0.57 13.01 -12.47
CA ALA A 75 0.23 11.60 -12.74
C ALA A 75 0.99 10.63 -11.82
N THR A 76 2.22 10.98 -11.46
CA THR A 76 3.13 10.13 -10.67
C THR A 76 2.79 10.25 -9.17
N ASP A 77 2.52 11.46 -8.70
CA ASP A 77 2.08 11.72 -7.33
C ASP A 77 0.64 11.23 -7.08
N LEU A 78 -0.24 11.37 -8.08
CA LEU A 78 -1.62 10.86 -8.04
C LEU A 78 -1.64 9.36 -7.77
N ARG A 79 -0.76 8.58 -8.43
CA ARG A 79 -0.66 7.13 -8.22
C ARG A 79 -0.27 6.78 -6.78
N ALA A 80 0.71 7.48 -6.20
CA ALA A 80 1.14 7.24 -4.83
C ALA A 80 0.03 7.60 -3.82
N VAL A 81 -0.63 8.74 -4.02
CA VAL A 81 -1.76 9.17 -3.17
C VAL A 81 -2.95 8.20 -3.29
N LEU A 82 -3.32 7.79 -4.51
CA LEU A 82 -4.36 6.78 -4.73
C LEU A 82 -4.03 5.46 -4.03
N MET A 83 -2.78 4.99 -4.11
CA MET A 83 -2.36 3.75 -3.44
C MET A 83 -2.61 3.82 -1.94
N VAL A 84 -2.22 4.93 -1.32
CA VAL A 84 -2.38 5.16 0.12
C VAL A 84 -3.86 5.22 0.50
N ILE A 85 -4.65 6.06 -0.20
CA ILE A 85 -6.07 6.24 0.09
C ILE A 85 -6.82 4.92 -0.07
N LEU A 86 -6.55 4.20 -1.15
CA LEU A 86 -7.27 2.98 -1.46
C LEU A 86 -6.87 1.81 -0.56
N ALA A 87 -5.58 1.70 -0.21
CA ALA A 87 -5.13 0.75 0.80
C ALA A 87 -5.77 1.04 2.17
N ALA A 88 -5.77 2.31 2.61
CA ALA A 88 -6.41 2.71 3.87
C ALA A 88 -7.91 2.41 3.85
N ALA A 89 -8.61 2.78 2.77
CA ALA A 89 -10.04 2.55 2.63
C ALA A 89 -10.39 1.06 2.67
N LEU A 90 -9.69 0.22 1.88
CA LEU A 90 -9.95 -1.22 1.84
C LEU A 90 -9.59 -1.90 3.16
N LEU A 91 -8.50 -1.52 3.81
CA LEU A 91 -8.12 -2.04 5.13
C LEU A 91 -9.10 -1.64 6.23
N TYR A 92 -9.82 -0.52 6.09
CA TYR A 92 -10.88 -0.12 7.02
C TYR A 92 -12.23 -0.79 6.70
N LEU A 93 -12.59 -0.93 5.41
CA LEU A 93 -13.87 -1.50 4.99
C LEU A 93 -13.92 -3.03 5.11
N LEU A 94 -12.83 -3.75 4.80
CA LEU A 94 -12.83 -5.22 4.77
C LEU A 94 -13.08 -5.84 6.15
N PRO A 95 -12.39 -5.41 7.24
CA PRO A 95 -12.67 -5.92 8.58
C PRO A 95 -14.06 -5.54 9.09
N ALA A 96 -14.58 -4.37 8.71
CA ALA A 96 -15.91 -3.91 9.13
C ALA A 96 -17.06 -4.80 8.60
N SER A 97 -16.82 -5.57 7.53
CA SER A 97 -17.79 -6.53 6.98
C SER A 97 -17.75 -7.92 7.63
N GLN A 98 -16.74 -8.23 8.45
CA GLN A 98 -16.48 -9.57 9.00
C GLN A 98 -17.10 -9.79 10.39
N VAL A 99 -18.28 -9.19 10.64
CA VAL A 99 -18.94 -9.08 11.95
C VAL A 99 -19.36 -10.41 12.60
N ALA A 100 -19.12 -11.60 12.02
CA ALA A 100 -19.74 -12.81 12.56
C ALA A 100 -18.98 -14.14 12.52
N ARG A 101 -17.71 -14.23 12.11
CA ARG A 101 -17.07 -15.56 12.11
C ARG A 101 -15.58 -15.52 12.46
N VAL A 102 -15.27 -16.11 13.61
CA VAL A 102 -13.95 -16.55 14.11
C VAL A 102 -12.79 -16.18 13.18
N GLN A 103 -12.27 -14.96 13.32
CA GLN A 103 -11.08 -14.53 12.58
C GLN A 103 -9.85 -15.16 13.22
N GLY A 104 -9.46 -16.34 12.74
CA GLY A 104 -8.12 -16.88 12.99
C GLY A 104 -7.06 -15.96 12.39
N SER A 105 -5.86 -15.92 12.98
CA SER A 105 -4.74 -15.08 12.52
C SER A 105 -4.46 -15.23 11.01
N VAL A 106 -4.62 -16.43 10.47
CA VAL A 106 -4.45 -16.72 9.03
C VAL A 106 -5.47 -15.96 8.16
N SER A 107 -6.74 -15.91 8.55
CA SER A 107 -7.78 -15.19 7.80
C SER A 107 -7.52 -13.69 7.74
N GLN A 108 -6.99 -13.11 8.81
CA GLN A 108 -6.64 -11.69 8.88
C GLN A 108 -5.42 -11.33 8.04
N PHE A 109 -4.40 -12.19 8.03
CA PHE A 109 -3.26 -12.04 7.12
C PHE A 109 -3.75 -11.99 5.67
N PHE A 110 -4.55 -12.97 5.25
CA PHE A 110 -5.05 -13.04 3.87
C PHE A 110 -6.01 -11.89 3.54
N SER A 111 -6.78 -11.39 4.51
CA SER A 111 -7.64 -10.22 4.31
C SER A 111 -6.82 -8.95 4.07
N GLY A 112 -5.79 -8.68 4.90
CA GLY A 112 -4.90 -7.54 4.70
C GLY A 112 -4.06 -7.65 3.43
N TRP A 113 -3.59 -8.86 3.11
CA TRP A 113 -2.88 -9.16 1.88
C TRP A 113 -3.76 -8.91 0.64
N ALA A 114 -4.97 -9.48 0.61
CA ALA A 114 -5.89 -9.33 -0.51
C ALA A 114 -6.35 -7.86 -0.67
N ALA A 115 -6.55 -7.14 0.43
CA ALA A 115 -6.85 -5.71 0.41
C ALA A 115 -5.75 -4.93 -0.33
N TYR A 116 -4.49 -5.25 -0.05
CA TYR A 116 -3.35 -4.56 -0.66
C TYR A 116 -3.14 -4.93 -2.14
N VAL A 117 -3.38 -6.20 -2.51
CA VAL A 117 -3.41 -6.65 -3.92
C VAL A 117 -4.45 -5.85 -4.71
N LEU A 118 -5.66 -5.77 -4.17
CA LEU A 118 -6.77 -5.06 -4.79
C LEU A 118 -6.48 -3.56 -4.88
N ALA A 119 -5.92 -2.97 -3.81
CA ALA A 119 -5.50 -1.57 -3.81
C ALA A 119 -4.48 -1.28 -4.90
N GLY A 120 -3.46 -2.14 -5.08
CA GLY A 120 -2.47 -2.01 -6.13
C GLY A 120 -3.09 -2.05 -7.52
N GLY A 121 -3.95 -3.04 -7.79
CA GLY A 121 -4.61 -3.19 -9.10
C GLY A 121 -5.49 -1.99 -9.47
N PHE A 122 -6.36 -1.56 -8.56
CA PHE A 122 -7.22 -0.39 -8.80
C PHE A 122 -6.43 0.92 -8.91
N THR A 123 -5.35 1.06 -8.14
CA THR A 123 -4.47 2.23 -8.26
C THR A 123 -3.86 2.30 -9.65
N GLY A 124 -3.36 1.17 -10.16
CA GLY A 124 -2.84 1.10 -11.53
C GLY A 124 -3.91 1.44 -12.57
N LEU A 125 -5.12 0.87 -12.42
CA LEU A 125 -6.25 1.13 -13.30
C LEU A 125 -6.63 2.62 -13.33
N LEU A 126 -6.84 3.22 -12.16
CA LEU A 126 -7.27 4.61 -12.03
C LEU A 126 -6.18 5.59 -12.47
N ALA A 127 -4.92 5.34 -12.13
CA ALA A 127 -3.81 6.19 -12.56
C ALA A 127 -3.66 6.21 -14.09
N ALA A 128 -3.89 5.08 -14.77
CA ALA A 128 -3.84 5.01 -16.22
C ALA A 128 -5.08 5.62 -16.90
N LEU A 129 -6.28 5.47 -16.33
CA LEU A 129 -7.50 6.08 -16.86
C LEU A 129 -7.53 7.60 -16.69
N LEU A 130 -6.98 8.12 -15.59
CA LEU A 130 -6.88 9.56 -15.33
C LEU A 130 -5.61 10.19 -15.93
N GLY A 131 -4.74 9.37 -16.52
CA GLY A 131 -3.50 9.81 -17.15
C GLY A 131 -3.69 10.37 -18.56
N PRO A 132 -2.63 11.00 -19.13
CA PRO A 132 -2.69 11.62 -20.45
C PRO A 132 -2.97 10.62 -21.59
N ASP A 133 -2.49 9.38 -21.44
CA ASP A 133 -2.57 8.31 -22.45
C ASP A 133 -3.69 7.30 -22.12
N GLY A 134 -4.89 7.82 -21.86
CA GLY A 134 -6.07 7.07 -21.37
C GLY A 134 -6.62 6.03 -22.36
N SER A 135 -5.86 4.97 -22.62
CA SER A 135 -6.32 3.80 -23.37
C SER A 135 -6.70 2.66 -22.42
N LEU A 136 -7.73 1.91 -22.81
CA LEU A 136 -8.25 0.79 -22.02
C LEU A 136 -7.22 -0.34 -21.87
N LEU A 137 -6.39 -0.54 -22.89
CA LEU A 137 -5.26 -1.48 -22.84
C LEU A 137 -4.19 -1.03 -21.83
N ALA A 138 -3.80 0.25 -21.85
CA ALA A 138 -2.85 0.79 -20.88
C ALA A 138 -3.40 0.69 -19.45
N ALA A 139 -4.69 0.90 -19.26
CA ALA A 139 -5.34 0.73 -17.96
C ALA A 139 -5.27 -0.71 -17.44
N PHE A 140 -5.51 -1.71 -18.29
CA PHE A 140 -5.36 -3.12 -17.90
C PHE A 140 -3.91 -3.52 -17.63
N GLN A 141 -2.95 -3.02 -18.40
CA GLN A 141 -1.51 -3.26 -18.16
C GLN A 141 -1.04 -2.59 -16.85
N ALA A 142 -1.52 -1.39 -16.56
CA ALA A 142 -1.21 -0.70 -15.31
C ALA A 142 -1.85 -1.42 -14.12
N ALA A 143 -3.09 -1.89 -14.26
CA ALA A 143 -3.78 -2.68 -13.25
C ALA A 143 -3.06 -4.01 -12.95
N SER A 144 -2.60 -4.74 -13.98
CA SER A 144 -1.86 -5.99 -13.78
C SER A 144 -0.52 -5.75 -13.07
N THR A 145 0.18 -4.67 -13.41
CA THR A 145 1.43 -4.28 -12.76
C THR A 145 1.19 -3.90 -11.29
N GLY A 146 0.15 -3.12 -11.02
CA GLY A 146 -0.24 -2.74 -9.66
C GLY A 146 -0.69 -3.93 -8.81
N ALA A 147 -1.43 -4.88 -9.40
CA ALA A 147 -1.80 -6.13 -8.72
C ALA A 147 -0.58 -7.01 -8.43
N THR A 148 0.39 -7.06 -9.36
CA THR A 148 1.67 -7.75 -9.16
C THR A 148 2.44 -7.14 -8.00
N TYR A 149 2.56 -5.81 -7.95
CA TYR A 149 3.14 -5.10 -6.81
C TYR A 149 2.43 -5.47 -5.51
N GLY A 150 1.09 -5.35 -5.47
CA GLY A 150 0.31 -5.65 -4.28
C GLY A 150 0.41 -7.12 -3.85
N PHE A 151 0.57 -8.06 -4.78
CA PHE A 151 0.78 -9.50 -4.49
C PHE A 151 2.10 -9.74 -3.76
N PHE A 152 3.19 -9.18 -4.29
CA PHE A 152 4.54 -9.39 -3.78
C PHE A 152 4.90 -8.49 -2.59
N ALA A 153 4.29 -7.32 -2.43
CA ALA A 153 4.50 -6.44 -1.28
C ALA A 153 3.42 -6.63 -0.19
N GLY A 154 2.24 -7.14 -0.55
CA GLY A 154 1.09 -7.23 0.35
C GLY A 154 1.27 -8.15 1.54
N TRP A 155 2.27 -9.04 1.54
CA TRP A 155 2.55 -9.88 2.72
C TRP A 155 3.04 -9.04 3.90
N ILE A 156 3.67 -7.89 3.66
CA ILE A 156 4.10 -6.94 4.69
C ILE A 156 2.87 -6.35 5.38
N VAL A 157 1.87 -5.96 4.58
CA VAL A 157 0.61 -5.40 5.08
C VAL A 157 -0.23 -6.47 5.77
N GLY A 158 -0.30 -7.68 5.21
CA GLY A 158 -0.93 -8.83 5.85
C GLY A 158 -0.29 -9.18 7.20
N ALA A 159 1.05 -9.17 7.29
CA ALA A 159 1.79 -9.41 8.53
C ALA A 159 1.58 -8.28 9.55
N ALA A 160 1.68 -7.02 9.12
CA ALA A 160 1.42 -5.85 9.97
C ALA A 160 0.00 -5.84 10.54
N SER A 161 -0.97 -6.35 9.75
CA SER A 161 -2.36 -6.47 10.18
C SER A 161 -2.50 -7.46 11.34
N LEU A 162 -1.60 -8.42 11.54
CA LEU A 162 -1.62 -9.34 12.69
C LEU A 162 -1.28 -8.65 14.03
N GLY A 163 -0.48 -7.58 13.98
CA GLY A 163 0.12 -6.93 15.16
C GLY A 163 -0.83 -6.09 16.01
N GLY A 164 -2.01 -5.73 15.52
CA GLY A 164 -3.02 -4.94 16.28
C GLY A 164 -3.72 -5.70 17.41
N ARG A 165 -3.13 -6.82 17.88
CA ARG A 165 -3.63 -7.67 18.98
C ARG A 165 -2.71 -7.67 20.20
N ALA A 166 -1.54 -7.02 20.14
CA ALA A 166 -0.54 -7.02 21.21
C ALA A 166 -0.83 -5.92 22.25
#